data_AF-A0A359FVI3-F1
#
_entry.id   AF-A0A359FVI3-F1
#
_cell.length_a   1.000
_cell.length_b   1.000
_cell.length_c   1.000
_cell.angle_alpha   90.00
_cell.angle_beta   90.00
_cell.angle_gamma   90.00
#
_symmetry.space_group_name_H-M   'P 1'
#
loop_
_entity.id
_entity.type
_entity.pdbx_description
1 polymer ?
#
loop_
_entity_poly.entity_id
_entity_poly.type
_entity_poly.pdbx_seq_one_letter_code
_entity_poly.pdbx_strand_id
1 'polypeptide(L)'
;MNKWVTRFNAVFTFLLLLLFFKTQSLFVIIFLALDFALRANELSKYSPLAFLSKYVVKVLGIKTFVINAGPKLFAARIGYTFCILILLLGLFRLPVAANVVAGILALFA
;
A
#
# COMPACT_ATOMS: atom_id res chain seq x y z
N MET A 1 2.10 -16.14 4.18
CA MET A 1 1.72 -14.77 4.61
C MET A 1 0.37 -14.79 5.32
N ASN A 2 0.17 -14.06 6.43
CA ASN A 2 -1.12 -14.05 7.15
C ASN A 2 -2.20 -13.31 6.33
N LYS A 3 -3.36 -13.93 6.12
CA LYS A 3 -4.51 -13.38 5.38
C LYS A 3 -4.99 -12.05 5.95
N TRP A 4 -5.18 -11.97 7.28
CA TRP A 4 -5.75 -10.79 7.94
C TRP A 4 -4.80 -9.60 7.92
N VAL A 5 -3.51 -9.84 8.14
CA VAL A 5 -2.48 -8.78 8.05
C VAL A 5 -2.49 -8.12 6.68
N THR A 6 -2.72 -8.89 5.61
CA THR A 6 -2.79 -8.31 4.26
C THR A 6 -4.07 -7.52 4.02
N ARG A 7 -5.21 -7.95 4.58
CA ARG A 7 -6.46 -7.17 4.51
C ARG A 7 -6.34 -5.84 5.24
N PHE A 8 -5.70 -5.82 6.40
CA PHE A 8 -5.42 -4.56 7.10
C PHE A 8 -4.43 -3.68 6.34
N ASN A 9 -3.40 -4.25 5.70
CA ASN A 9 -2.52 -3.48 4.81
C ASN A 9 -3.29 -2.81 3.66
N ALA A 10 -4.25 -3.52 3.06
CA ALA A 10 -5.12 -2.97 2.01
C ALA A 10 -5.95 -1.79 2.55
N VAL A 11 -6.59 -1.96 3.72
CA VAL A 11 -7.35 -0.89 4.38
C VAL A 11 -6.49 0.33 4.68
N PHE A 12 -5.30 0.16 5.25
CA PHE A 12 -4.39 1.28 5.50
C PHE A 12 -3.91 1.95 4.21
N THR A 13 -3.65 1.16 3.17
CA THR A 13 -3.29 1.69 1.84
C THR A 13 -4.42 2.57 1.30
N PHE A 14 -5.65 2.07 1.34
CA PHE A 14 -6.84 2.80 0.91
C PHE A 14 -7.05 4.11 1.70
N LEU A 15 -6.91 4.06 3.02
CA LEU A 15 -7.02 5.26 3.87
C LEU A 15 -5.95 6.31 3.54
N LEU A 16 -4.71 5.88 3.26
CA LEU A 16 -3.64 6.79 2.84
C LEU A 16 -3.91 7.38 1.45
N LEU A 17 -4.50 6.62 0.53
CA LEU A 17 -4.92 7.16 -0.77
C LEU A 17 -6.06 8.17 -0.64
N LEU A 18 -7.02 7.97 0.27
CA LEU A 18 -8.02 8.99 0.60
C LEU A 18 -7.36 10.26 1.18
N LEU A 19 -6.35 10.11 2.02
CA LEU A 19 -5.58 11.23 2.53
C LEU A 19 -4.82 11.96 1.40
N PHE A 20 -4.25 11.23 0.45
CA PHE A 20 -3.66 11.80 -0.75
C PHE A 20 -4.69 12.57 -1.58
N PHE A 21 -5.88 12.03 -1.82
CA PHE A 21 -6.92 12.77 -2.57
C PHE A 21 -7.27 14.12 -1.93
N LYS A 22 -7.36 14.15 -0.59
CA LYS A 22 -7.67 15.38 0.15
C LYS A 22 -6.51 16.38 0.18
N THR A 23 -5.28 15.91 0.35
CA THR A 23 -4.11 16.77 0.60
C THR A 23 -3.27 17.06 -0.64
N GLN A 24 -3.40 16.22 -1.67
CA GLN A 24 -2.54 16.17 -2.86
C GLN A 24 -1.04 16.08 -2.51
N SER A 25 -0.72 15.57 -1.32
CA SER A 25 0.65 15.54 -0.79
C SER A 25 1.43 14.36 -1.34
N LEU A 26 2.49 14.64 -2.11
CA LEU A 26 3.39 13.61 -2.64
C LEU A 26 4.09 12.83 -1.53
N PHE A 27 4.26 13.41 -0.34
CA PHE A 27 4.85 12.71 0.81
C PHE A 27 4.07 11.45 1.19
N VAL A 28 2.73 11.48 1.05
CA VAL A 28 1.88 10.30 1.32
C VAL A 28 2.17 9.19 0.32
N ILE A 29 2.36 9.54 -0.95
CA ILE A 29 2.69 8.57 -2.01
C ILE A 29 4.13 8.07 -1.88
N ILE A 30 5.09 8.91 -1.48
CA ILE A 30 6.46 8.49 -1.19
C ILE A 30 6.45 7.46 -0.06
N PHE A 31 5.71 7.72 1.01
CA PHE A 31 5.56 6.78 2.12
C PHE A 31 4.97 5.44 1.65
N LEU A 32 3.90 5.47 0.85
CA LEU A 32 3.32 4.26 0.24
C LEU A 32 4.30 3.53 -0.68
N ALA A 33 5.07 4.26 -1.49
CA ALA A 33 6.08 3.68 -2.37
C ALA A 33 7.14 2.91 -1.57
N LEU A 34 7.66 3.50 -0.49
CA LEU A 34 8.62 2.83 0.39
C LEU A 34 8.02 1.58 1.05
N ASP A 35 6.78 1.67 1.53
CA ASP A 35 6.10 0.53 2.12
C ASP A 35 5.89 -0.62 1.12
N PHE A 36 5.43 -0.30 -0.10
CA PHE A 36 5.28 -1.27 -1.18
C PHE A 36 6.61 -1.85 -1.63
N ALA A 37 7.69 -1.06 -1.71
CA ALA A 37 9.03 -1.55 -2.03
C ALA A 37 9.52 -2.57 -1.01
N LEU A 38 9.34 -2.30 0.29
CA LEU A 38 9.69 -3.24 1.35
C LEU A 38 8.88 -4.54 1.25
N ARG A 39 7.58 -4.46 0.93
CA ARG A 39 6.75 -5.65 0.73
C ARG A 39 7.10 -6.42 -0.55
N ALA A 40 7.44 -5.73 -1.63
CA ALA A 40 7.77 -6.30 -2.93
C ALA A 40 9.07 -7.12 -2.92
N ASN A 41 10.00 -6.78 -2.01
CA ASN A 41 11.29 -7.44 -1.82
C ASN A 41 11.29 -8.46 -0.66
N GLU A 42 10.12 -8.94 -0.24
CA GLU A 42 9.96 -9.88 0.89
C GLU A 42 10.38 -9.34 2.27
N LEU A 43 10.78 -8.07 2.35
CA LEU A 43 11.14 -7.35 3.57
C LEU A 43 9.92 -6.84 4.34
N SER A 44 8.80 -7.57 4.26
CA SER A 44 7.52 -7.21 4.90
C SER A 44 7.60 -7.16 6.44
N LYS A 45 8.69 -7.63 7.05
CA LYS A 45 8.99 -7.40 8.48
C LYS A 45 9.29 -5.93 8.81
N TYR A 46 9.84 -5.19 7.85
CA TYR A 46 10.27 -3.80 8.00
C TYR A 46 9.25 -2.79 7.46
N SER A 47 8.22 -3.25 6.74
CA SER A 47 7.13 -2.41 6.24
C SER A 47 6.33 -1.82 7.43
N PRO A 48 6.22 -0.48 7.53
CA PRO A 48 5.45 0.17 8.59
C PRO A 48 3.99 -0.30 8.63
N LEU A 49 3.33 -0.44 7.47
CA LEU A 49 1.94 -0.92 7.41
C LEU A 49 1.84 -2.37 7.85
N ALA A 50 2.78 -3.23 7.44
CA ALA A 50 2.78 -4.63 7.84
C ALA A 50 3.02 -4.80 9.34
N PHE A 51 3.85 -3.96 9.96
CA PHE A 51 4.02 -3.91 11.41
C PHE A 51 2.73 -3.51 12.12
N LEU A 52 2.11 -2.42 11.66
CA LEU A 52 0.84 -1.92 12.22
C LEU A 52 -0.28 -2.97 12.08
N SER A 53 -0.41 -3.59 10.91
CA SER A 53 -1.41 -4.64 10.66
C SER A 53 -1.20 -5.88 11.52
N LYS A 54 0.05 -6.29 11.77
CA LYS A 54 0.34 -7.38 12.71
C LYS A 54 -0.07 -7.02 14.13
N TYR A 55 0.19 -5.78 14.54
CA TYR A 55 -0.23 -5.28 15.85
C TYR A 55 -1.75 -5.30 16.00
N VAL A 56 -2.49 -4.78 15.02
CA VAL A 56 -3.96 -4.81 15.01
C VAL A 56 -4.52 -6.23 15.06
N VAL A 57 -4.00 -7.15 14.24
CA VAL A 57 -4.42 -8.56 14.25
C VAL A 57 -4.16 -9.22 15.61
N LYS A 58 -3.04 -8.89 16.26
CA LYS A 58 -2.68 -9.40 17.59
C LYS A 58 -3.60 -8.86 18.67
N VAL A 59 -3.86 -7.55 18.68
CA VAL A 59 -4.74 -6.89 19.67
C VAL A 59 -6.18 -7.40 19.54
N LEU A 60 -6.66 -7.63 18.32
CA LEU A 60 -8.00 -8.18 18.08
C LEU A 60 -8.10 -9.70 18.31
N GLY A 61 -7.01 -10.37 18.70
CA GLY A 61 -7.00 -11.82 18.96
C GLY A 61 -7.35 -12.69 17.74
N ILE A 62 -7.18 -12.17 16.52
CA ILE A 62 -7.62 -12.87 15.31
C ILE A 62 -6.69 -14.04 15.01
N LYS A 63 -7.26 -15.24 14.88
CA LYS A 63 -6.49 -16.45 14.53
C LYS A 63 -5.75 -16.27 13.21
N THR A 64 -4.47 -16.65 13.22
CA THR A 64 -3.60 -16.53 12.06
C THR A 64 -4.01 -17.55 10.99
N PHE A 65 -4.13 -17.11 9.75
CA PHE A 65 -4.40 -17.98 8.61
C PHE A 65 -3.36 -17.72 7.52
N VAL A 66 -2.52 -18.72 7.25
CA VAL A 66 -1.41 -18.59 6.32
C VAL A 66 -1.89 -18.90 4.90
N ILE A 67 -1.57 -18.01 3.96
CA ILE A 67 -1.79 -18.22 2.53
C ILE A 67 -0.50 -17.98 1.73
N ASN A 68 -0.52 -18.43 0.47
CA ASN A 68 0.59 -18.26 -0.46
C ASN A 68 1.00 -16.78 -0.58
N ALA A 69 2.30 -16.51 -0.49
CA ALA A 69 2.86 -15.17 -0.57
C ALA A 69 3.08 -14.69 -2.00
N GLY A 70 3.28 -15.59 -2.98
CA GLY A 70 3.63 -15.25 -4.36
C GLY A 70 2.69 -14.21 -5.01
N PRO A 71 1.36 -14.46 -5.06
CA PRO A 71 0.42 -13.49 -5.61
C PRO A 71 0.42 -12.13 -4.89
N LYS A 72 0.73 -12.12 -3.59
CA LYS A 72 0.78 -10.89 -2.78
C LYS A 72 2.07 -10.09 -2.97
N LEU A 73 3.19 -10.77 -3.20
CA LEU A 73 4.44 -10.13 -3.59
C LEU A 73 4.31 -9.49 -4.97
N PHE A 74 3.63 -10.16 -5.90
CA PHE A 74 3.31 -9.60 -7.20
C PHE A 74 2.41 -8.36 -7.08
N ALA A 75 1.34 -8.43 -6.28
CA ALA A 75 0.49 -7.27 -6.01
C ALA A 75 1.27 -6.10 -5.37
N ALA A 76 2.22 -6.38 -4.47
CA ALA A 76 3.07 -5.35 -3.89
C ALA A 76 3.99 -4.67 -4.93
N ARG A 77 4.52 -5.44 -5.91
CA ARG A 77 5.30 -4.89 -7.03
C ARG A 77 4.45 -3.99 -7.92
N ILE A 78 3.23 -4.42 -8.27
CA ILE A 78 2.28 -3.61 -9.02
C ILE A 78 1.95 -2.32 -8.25
N GLY A 79 1.65 -2.42 -6.96
CA GLY A 79 1.39 -1.25 -6.11
C GLY A 79 2.56 -0.27 -6.06
N TYR A 80 3.79 -0.77 -6.00
CA TYR A 80 5.00 0.05 -6.09
C TYR A 80 5.11 0.79 -7.42
N THR A 81 4.89 0.09 -8.55
CA THR A 81 4.89 0.70 -9.89
C THR A 81 3.85 1.80 -10.00
N PHE A 82 2.64 1.60 -9.50
CA PHE A 82 1.61 2.63 -9.46
C PHE A 82 2.02 3.84 -8.61
N CYS A 83 2.65 3.62 -7.44
CA CYS A 83 3.14 4.73 -6.63
C CYS A 83 4.20 5.56 -7.36
N ILE A 84 5.16 4.93 -8.04
CA ILE A 84 6.15 5.63 -8.87
C ILE A 84 5.45 6.45 -9.97
N LEU A 85 4.48 5.85 -10.66
CA LEU A 85 3.74 6.54 -11.72
C LEU A 85 3.00 7.77 -11.18
N ILE A 86 2.33 7.66 -10.02
CA ILE A 86 1.65 8.79 -9.36
C ILE A 86 2.66 9.89 -9.01
N LEU A 87 3.84 9.54 -8.48
CA LEU A 87 4.90 10.51 -8.16
C LEU A 87 5.39 11.24 -9.40
N LEU A 88 5.66 10.52 -10.49
CA LEU A 88 6.08 11.12 -11.76
C LEU A 88 5.01 12.09 -12.28
N LEU A 89 3.75 11.66 -12.33
CA LEU A 89 2.63 12.52 -12.76
C LEU A 89 2.48 13.76 -11.87
N GLY A 90 2.68 13.61 -10.56
CA GLY A 90 2.71 14.72 -9.61
C GLY A 90 3.87 15.71 -9.87
N LEU A 91 5.06 15.20 -10.18
CA LEU A 91 6.23 16.03 -10.51
C LEU A 91 6.05 16.79 -11.83
N PHE A 92 5.42 16.17 -12.83
CA PHE A 92 5.04 16.82 -14.10
C PHE A 92 3.80 17.72 -13.99
N ARG A 93 3.26 17.93 -12.78
CA ARG A 93 2.07 18.75 -12.53
C ARG A 93 0.85 18.32 -13.34
N LEU A 94 0.63 17.00 -13.46
CA LEU A 94 -0.53 16.39 -14.09
C LEU A 94 -1.49 15.80 -13.02
N PRO A 95 -2.19 16.64 -12.23
CA PRO A 95 -2.94 16.19 -11.06
C PRO A 95 -4.12 15.29 -11.42
N VAL A 96 -4.79 15.53 -12.54
CA VAL A 96 -5.91 14.69 -13.00
C VAL A 96 -5.44 13.28 -13.29
N ALA A 97 -4.34 13.13 -14.03
CA ALA A 97 -3.74 11.83 -14.32
C ALA A 97 -3.27 11.13 -13.04
N ALA A 98 -2.59 11.86 -12.15
CA ALA A 98 -2.16 11.32 -10.85
C ALA A 98 -3.33 10.80 -10.02
N ASN A 99 -4.45 11.54 -9.98
CA ASN A 99 -5.67 11.14 -9.27
C ASN A 99 -6.35 9.92 -9.92
N VAL A 100 -6.39 9.82 -11.25
CA VAL A 100 -6.92 8.64 -11.94
C VAL A 100 -6.11 7.40 -11.58
N VAL A 101 -4.78 7.49 -11.63
CA VAL A 101 -3.89 6.37 -11.29
C VAL A 101 -4.00 6.00 -9.81
N ALA A 102 -4.06 7.00 -8.92
CA ALA A 102 -4.32 6.77 -7.50
C ALA A 102 -5.69 6.11 -7.24
N GLY A 103 -6.71 6.45 -8.05
CA GLY A 103 -8.03 5.85 -7.97
C GLY A 103 -8.03 4.38 -8.37
N ILE A 104 -7.31 4.04 -9.44
CA ILE A 104 -7.08 2.64 -9.84
C ILE A 104 -6.38 1.89 -8.70
N LEU A 105 -5.30 2.45 -8.15
CA LEU A 105 -4.59 1.84 -7.03
C LEU A 105 -5.51 1.64 -5.81
N ALA A 106 -6.38 2.60 -5.51
CA ALA A 106 -7.32 2.52 -4.39
C ALA A 106 -8.39 1.44 -4.58
N LEU A 107 -8.91 1.26 -5.80
CA LEU A 107 -9.90 0.24 -6.11
C LEU A 107 -9.33 -1.19 -6.02
N PHE A 108 -8.04 -1.35 -6.32
CA PHE A 108 -7.34 -2.65 -6.31
C PHE A 108 -6.44 -2.86 -5.08
N ALA A 109 -6.53 -1.99 -4.07
CA ALA A 109 -5.71 -2.03 -2.86
C ALA A 109 -6.01 -3.24 -1.94
#